data_AF-X0UML4-F1
#
_entry.id   AF-X0UML4-F1
#
_cell.length_a   1.000
_cell.length_b   1.000
_cell.length_c   1.000
_cell.angle_alpha   90.00
_cell.angle_beta   90.00
_cell.angle_gamma   90.00
#
_symmetry.space_group_name_H-M   'P 1'
#
loop_
_entity.id
_entity.type
_entity.pdbx_description
1 polymer ?
#
loop_
_entity_poly.entity_id
_entity_poly.type
_entity_poly.pdbx_seq_one_letter_code
_entity_poly.pdbx_strand_id
1 'polypeptide(L)'
;MALDPTKNPDWKIAEEAESRMKNVFELADMLGLEKEELLPHGHYVAKIDYARVLERLKDKPDGKFVEVTAISPTPLGEGKSTTTMGLLQGMGKRGKKVTACIRQPSGGPTMNIKGSAAGGGLSQCIPLTEFSLGLTGDINAIMNAHNLAMVALTSRMQHEFNYDDAQLAKRNLKRLNINPNNVEMGWIIDFCAQALRNIVIGIGGK
;
A
#
# COMPACT_ATOMS: atom_id res chain seq x y z
N MET A 1 13.20 -24.64 14.66
CA MET A 1 13.31 -23.77 15.86
C MET A 1 13.57 -22.38 15.34
N ALA A 2 12.89 -21.34 15.84
CA ALA A 2 13.05 -20.00 15.30
C ALA A 2 14.52 -19.52 15.42
N LEU A 3 15.02 -18.85 14.38
CA LEU A 3 16.37 -18.28 14.40
C LEU A 3 16.54 -17.26 15.52
N ASP A 4 17.75 -17.18 16.10
CA ASP A 4 18.08 -16.20 17.13
C ASP A 4 18.10 -14.79 16.52
N PRO A 5 17.21 -13.87 16.95
CA PRO A 5 17.11 -12.53 16.37
C PRO A 5 18.29 -11.62 16.72
N THR A 6 19.13 -12.00 17.68
CA THR A 6 20.35 -11.25 18.02
C THR A 6 21.54 -11.63 17.13
N LYS A 7 21.44 -12.75 16.40
CA LYS A 7 22.52 -13.32 15.58
C LYS A 7 22.21 -13.37 14.10
N ASN A 8 20.96 -13.12 13.70
CA ASN A 8 20.53 -13.19 12.32
C ASN A 8 19.83 -11.88 11.92
N PRO A 9 20.00 -11.43 10.68
CA PRO A 9 19.27 -10.27 10.18
C PRO A 9 17.79 -10.61 9.98
N ASP A 10 16.93 -9.59 10.07
CA ASP A 10 15.47 -9.71 9.99
C ASP A 10 14.98 -10.47 8.75
N TRP A 11 15.59 -10.20 7.58
CA TRP A 11 15.20 -10.86 6.33
C TRP A 11 15.42 -12.38 6.37
N LYS A 12 16.48 -12.85 7.03
CA LYS A 12 16.80 -14.28 7.14
C LYS A 12 15.85 -14.99 8.10
N ILE A 13 15.44 -14.28 9.16
CA ILE A 13 14.42 -14.76 10.09
C ILE A 13 13.07 -14.87 9.37
N ALA A 14 12.72 -13.88 8.56
CA ALA A 14 11.51 -13.91 7.76
C ALA A 14 11.52 -15.07 6.75
N GLU A 15 12.60 -15.23 5.98
CA GLU A 15 12.76 -16.31 5.00
C GLU A 15 12.61 -17.70 5.64
N GLU A 16 13.21 -17.93 6.83
CA GLU A 16 13.00 -19.19 7.57
C GLU A 16 11.53 -19.36 7.98
N ALA A 17 10.90 -18.30 8.48
CA ALA A 17 9.52 -18.34 8.94
C ALA A 17 8.50 -18.52 7.79
N GLU A 18 8.82 -18.06 6.59
CA GLU A 18 7.98 -18.21 5.39
C GLU A 18 7.74 -19.67 5.03
N SER A 19 8.71 -20.56 5.26
CA SER A 19 8.59 -22.01 5.02
C SER A 19 7.47 -22.71 5.81
N ARG A 20 6.95 -22.04 6.84
CA ARG A 20 5.97 -22.55 7.80
C ARG A 20 4.79 -21.59 7.97
N MET A 21 4.57 -20.73 6.97
CA MET A 21 3.37 -19.92 6.88
C MET A 21 2.13 -20.79 6.69
N LYS A 22 1.03 -20.33 7.27
CA LYS A 22 -0.30 -20.82 6.91
C LYS A 22 -0.69 -20.24 5.57
N ASN A 23 -1.33 -21.04 4.72
CA ASN A 23 -1.92 -20.51 3.51
C ASN A 23 -3.14 -19.62 3.83
N VAL A 24 -3.57 -18.82 2.86
CA VAL A 24 -4.66 -17.86 3.03
C VAL A 24 -6.00 -18.51 3.34
N PHE A 25 -6.22 -19.76 2.90
CA PHE A 25 -7.47 -20.48 3.15
C PHE A 25 -7.55 -20.88 4.63
N GLU A 26 -6.46 -21.39 5.21
CA GLU A 26 -6.37 -21.66 6.65
C GLU A 26 -6.56 -20.39 7.47
N LEU A 27 -5.97 -19.26 7.04
CA LEU A 27 -6.17 -17.98 7.71
C LEU A 27 -7.62 -17.50 7.60
N ALA A 28 -8.26 -17.68 6.45
CA ALA A 28 -9.66 -17.34 6.24
C ALA A 28 -10.60 -18.15 7.16
N ASP A 29 -10.37 -19.46 7.27
CA ASP A 29 -11.11 -20.33 8.19
C ASP A 29 -10.94 -19.90 9.64
N MET A 30 -9.70 -19.58 10.06
CA MET A 30 -9.41 -19.07 11.40
C MET A 30 -10.13 -17.74 11.70
N LEU A 31 -10.30 -16.89 10.68
CA LEU A 31 -10.98 -15.60 10.78
C LEU A 31 -12.50 -15.70 10.61
N GLY A 32 -13.03 -16.84 10.15
CA GLY A 32 -14.45 -17.01 9.86
C GLY A 32 -14.91 -16.25 8.62
N LEU A 33 -14.03 -16.11 7.63
CA LEU A 33 -14.37 -15.61 6.30
C LEU A 33 -15.06 -16.72 5.50
N GLU A 34 -16.04 -16.34 4.69
CA GLU A 34 -16.67 -17.24 3.73
C GLU A 34 -15.81 -17.36 2.47
N LYS A 35 -15.94 -18.49 1.76
CA LYS A 35 -15.13 -18.78 0.57
C LYS A 35 -15.15 -17.66 -0.46
N GLU A 36 -16.33 -17.09 -0.72
CA GLU A 36 -16.51 -16.05 -1.74
C GLU A 36 -16.16 -14.64 -1.25
N GLU A 37 -15.71 -14.50 0.00
CA GLU A 37 -15.18 -13.25 0.55
C GLU A 37 -13.65 -13.17 0.43
N LEU A 38 -13.00 -14.29 0.12
CA LEU A 38 -11.56 -14.37 -0.06
C LEU A 38 -11.21 -14.26 -1.54
N LEU A 39 -10.28 -13.36 -1.85
CA LEU A 39 -9.74 -13.15 -3.20
C LEU A 39 -8.24 -13.49 -3.18
N PRO A 40 -7.85 -14.76 -3.39
CA PRO A 40 -6.46 -15.19 -3.25
C PRO A 40 -5.52 -14.50 -4.24
N HIS A 41 -4.34 -14.14 -3.76
CA HIS A 41 -3.21 -13.65 -4.54
C HIS A 41 -2.02 -14.58 -4.31
N GLY A 42 -2.04 -15.71 -5.03
CA GLY A 42 -1.19 -16.86 -4.70
C GLY A 42 -1.69 -17.59 -3.45
N HIS A 43 -0.77 -18.23 -2.72
CA HIS A 43 -1.12 -19.11 -1.60
C HIS A 43 -1.08 -18.44 -0.22
N TYR A 44 -0.37 -17.31 -0.09
CA TYR A 44 -0.03 -16.72 1.21
C TYR A 44 -0.48 -15.26 1.40
N VAL A 45 -0.98 -14.64 0.33
CA VAL A 45 -1.55 -13.28 0.34
C VAL A 45 -2.93 -13.33 -0.30
N ALA A 46 -3.88 -12.56 0.24
CA ALA A 46 -5.22 -12.46 -0.33
C ALA A 46 -5.78 -11.05 -0.10
N LYS A 47 -6.66 -10.63 -1.00
CA LYS A 47 -7.60 -9.54 -0.75
C LYS A 47 -8.86 -10.12 -0.12
N ILE A 48 -9.61 -9.25 0.55
CA ILE A 48 -10.91 -9.57 1.14
C ILE A 48 -11.96 -8.72 0.42
N ASP A 49 -13.07 -9.32 0.02
CA ASP A 49 -14.27 -8.59 -0.40
C ASP A 49 -14.91 -7.92 0.84
N TYR A 50 -14.39 -6.75 1.19
CA TYR A 50 -14.80 -6.04 2.39
C TYR A 50 -16.29 -5.66 2.37
N ALA A 51 -16.84 -5.37 1.19
CA ALA A 51 -18.24 -4.97 1.07
C ALA A 51 -19.16 -6.14 1.43
N ARG A 52 -18.85 -7.34 0.93
CA ARG A 52 -19.59 -8.56 1.25
C ARG A 52 -19.48 -8.93 2.73
N VAL A 53 -18.27 -8.85 3.30
CA VAL A 53 -18.04 -9.10 4.73
C VAL A 53 -18.84 -8.14 5.61
N LEU A 54 -18.77 -6.83 5.31
CA LEU A 54 -19.47 -5.82 6.11
C LEU A 54 -20.99 -5.97 6.03
N GLU A 55 -21.55 -6.29 4.87
CA GLU A 55 -22.99 -6.54 4.73
C GLU A 55 -23.43 -7.76 5.56
N ARG A 56 -22.68 -8.87 5.48
CA ARG A 56 -22.99 -10.09 6.26
C ARG A 56 -22.87 -9.87 7.77
N LEU A 57 -21.91 -9.04 8.20
CA LEU A 57 -21.61 -8.79 9.61
C LEU A 57 -22.28 -7.53 10.18
N LYS A 58 -23.16 -6.85 9.43
CA LYS A 58 -23.76 -5.56 9.83
C LYS A 58 -24.45 -5.55 11.20
N ASP A 59 -24.99 -6.69 11.62
CA ASP A 59 -25.69 -6.83 12.91
C ASP A 59 -24.78 -7.35 14.04
N LYS A 60 -23.48 -7.56 13.77
CA LYS A 60 -22.50 -7.97 14.78
C LYS A 60 -21.92 -6.75 15.49
N PRO A 61 -21.68 -6.83 16.80
CA PRO A 61 -20.99 -5.76 17.51
C PRO A 61 -19.52 -5.70 17.10
N ASP A 62 -18.97 -4.49 17.08
CA ASP A 62 -17.55 -4.27 16.85
C ASP A 62 -16.67 -4.93 17.92
N GLY A 63 -15.48 -5.36 17.48
CA GLY A 63 -14.43 -5.82 18.36
C GLY A 63 -13.81 -4.68 19.18
N LYS A 64 -12.84 -5.01 20.03
CA LYS A 64 -12.04 -4.00 20.72
C LYS A 64 -11.00 -3.42 19.78
N PHE A 65 -10.95 -2.10 19.68
CA PHE A 65 -9.92 -1.37 18.95
C PHE A 65 -8.78 -0.99 19.90
N VAL A 66 -7.55 -1.33 19.53
CA VAL A 66 -6.33 -0.99 20.29
C VAL A 66 -5.39 -0.25 19.36
N GLU A 67 -5.14 1.01 19.68
CA GLU A 67 -4.19 1.85 18.95
C GLU A 67 -2.78 1.71 19.55
N VAL A 68 -1.81 1.40 18.69
CA VAL A 68 -0.39 1.38 19.07
C VAL A 68 0.26 2.65 18.53
N THR A 69 0.63 3.56 19.43
CA THR A 69 1.34 4.80 19.11
C THR A 69 2.75 4.83 19.72
N ALA A 70 3.53 5.84 19.39
CA ALA A 70 4.88 6.05 19.90
C ALA A 70 5.12 7.53 20.21
N ILE A 71 6.17 7.80 20.99
CA ILE A 71 6.70 9.16 21.17
C ILE A 71 7.24 9.72 19.85
N SER A 72 7.65 10.98 19.86
CA SER A 72 8.36 11.61 18.73
C SER A 72 9.56 10.76 18.29
N PRO A 73 9.72 10.49 16.98
CA PRO A 73 10.80 9.65 16.49
C PRO A 73 12.19 10.19 16.83
N THR A 74 13.09 9.26 17.12
CA THR A 74 14.50 9.46 17.43
C THR A 74 15.36 8.60 16.50
N PRO A 75 16.65 8.92 16.30
CA PRO A 75 17.55 8.11 15.48
C PRO A 75 17.73 6.65 15.97
N LEU A 76 17.39 6.36 17.23
CA LEU A 76 17.52 5.02 17.81
C LEU A 76 16.38 4.07 17.40
N GLY A 77 15.26 4.63 16.91
CA GLY A 77 14.07 3.87 16.53
C GLY A 77 13.21 3.42 17.70
N GLU A 78 11.89 3.45 17.51
CA GLU A 78 10.90 3.24 18.59
C GLU A 78 10.26 1.85 18.55
N GLY A 79 10.46 1.09 17.46
CA GLY A 79 9.96 -0.28 17.35
C GLY A 79 8.43 -0.41 17.24
N LYS A 80 7.70 0.64 16.84
CA LYS A 80 6.22 0.65 16.80
C LYS A 80 5.61 -0.55 16.07
N SER A 81 6.05 -0.86 14.84
CA SER A 81 5.53 -2.01 14.09
C SER A 81 5.86 -3.35 14.78
N THR A 82 7.07 -3.47 15.35
CA THR A 82 7.50 -4.64 16.13
C THR A 82 6.60 -4.84 17.35
N THR A 83 6.27 -3.75 18.07
CA THR A 83 5.33 -3.78 19.19
C THR A 83 3.93 -4.20 18.75
N THR A 84 3.42 -3.71 17.62
CA THR A 84 2.11 -4.12 17.07
C THR A 84 2.09 -5.63 16.77
N MET A 85 3.11 -6.17 16.12
CA MET A 85 3.21 -7.60 15.83
C MET A 85 3.39 -8.44 17.10
N GLY A 86 4.21 -7.98 18.05
CA GLY A 86 4.41 -8.65 19.33
C GLY A 86 3.13 -8.70 20.18
N LEU A 87 2.36 -7.61 20.19
CA LEU A 87 1.06 -7.55 20.86
C LEU A 87 0.07 -8.53 20.22
N LEU A 88 0.00 -8.57 18.89
CA LEU A 88 -0.81 -9.54 18.14
C LEU A 88 -0.45 -10.98 18.52
N GLN A 89 0.83 -11.34 18.45
CA GLN A 89 1.35 -12.67 18.80
C GLN A 89 1.05 -13.04 20.25
N GLY A 90 1.26 -12.11 21.19
CA GLY A 90 1.00 -12.32 22.61
C GLY A 90 -0.48 -12.54 22.92
N MET A 91 -1.37 -11.76 22.29
CA MET A 91 -2.82 -11.92 22.41
C MET A 91 -3.29 -13.25 21.81
N GLY A 92 -2.75 -13.64 20.66
CA GLY A 92 -3.01 -14.94 20.02
C GLY A 92 -2.58 -16.11 20.91
N LYS A 93 -1.39 -16.03 21.52
CA LYS A 93 -0.89 -17.04 22.48
C LYS A 93 -1.77 -17.18 23.72
N ARG A 94 -2.54 -16.14 24.06
CA ARG A 94 -3.54 -16.14 25.15
C ARG A 94 -4.94 -16.58 24.69
N GLY A 95 -5.07 -17.12 23.48
CA GLY A 95 -6.33 -17.64 22.93
C GLY A 95 -7.32 -16.55 22.53
N LYS A 96 -6.88 -15.30 22.31
CA LYS A 96 -7.75 -14.24 21.80
C LYS A 96 -7.83 -14.30 20.27
N LYS A 97 -9.02 -14.08 19.71
CA LYS A 97 -9.21 -13.78 18.29
C LYS A 97 -8.77 -12.34 18.06
N VAL A 98 -7.66 -12.15 17.35
CA VAL A 98 -7.00 -10.85 17.20
C VAL A 98 -6.39 -10.75 15.80
N THR A 99 -6.46 -9.56 15.24
CA THR A 99 -5.83 -9.18 13.96
C THR A 99 -5.09 -7.86 14.15
N ALA A 100 -4.17 -7.55 13.24
CA ALA A 100 -3.45 -6.27 13.23
C ALA A 100 -3.59 -5.61 11.86
N CYS A 101 -3.69 -4.29 11.85
CA CYS A 101 -3.71 -3.48 10.64
C CYS A 101 -2.45 -2.61 10.62
N ILE A 102 -1.68 -2.67 9.54
CA ILE A 102 -0.48 -1.86 9.31
C ILE A 102 -0.53 -1.25 7.92
N ARG A 103 0.24 -0.19 7.69
CA ARG A 103 0.33 0.47 6.38
C ARG A 103 1.26 -0.32 5.46
N GLN A 104 0.88 -0.43 4.20
CA GLN A 104 1.80 -0.88 3.15
C GLN A 104 2.95 0.14 3.02
N PRO A 105 4.21 -0.31 2.97
CA PRO A 105 5.34 0.55 2.68
C PRO A 105 5.39 0.93 1.19
N SER A 106 5.87 2.14 0.91
CA SER A 106 6.30 2.54 -0.44
C SER A 106 7.49 1.67 -0.87
N GLY A 107 7.51 1.24 -2.13
CA GLY A 107 8.59 0.45 -2.71
C GLY A 107 9.85 1.28 -3.01
N GLY A 108 9.70 2.58 -3.25
CA GLY A 108 10.81 3.47 -3.60
C GLY A 108 11.97 3.46 -2.57
N PRO A 109 11.72 3.62 -1.26
CA PRO A 109 12.75 3.59 -0.24
C PRO A 109 13.47 2.24 -0.07
N THR A 110 12.87 1.13 -0.52
CA THR A 110 13.42 -0.24 -0.38
C THR A 110 14.79 -0.37 -1.07
N MET A 111 15.00 0.35 -2.17
CA MET A 111 16.26 0.34 -2.93
C MET A 111 17.24 1.45 -2.53
N ASN A 112 16.97 2.17 -1.43
CA ASN A 112 17.80 3.28 -0.96
C ASN A 112 18.42 2.98 0.41
N ILE A 113 17.71 3.29 1.51
CA ILE A 113 18.23 3.21 2.89
C ILE A 113 17.32 2.40 3.82
N LYS A 114 16.02 2.29 3.51
CA LYS A 114 15.06 1.65 4.42
C LYS A 114 15.02 0.14 4.19
N GLY A 115 15.22 -0.61 5.28
CA GLY A 115 14.76 -1.99 5.37
C GLY A 115 13.23 -2.08 5.50
N SER A 116 12.73 -3.25 5.88
CA SER A 116 11.29 -3.49 5.93
C SER A 116 10.57 -2.71 7.04
N ALA A 117 9.37 -2.20 6.74
CA ALA A 117 8.46 -1.57 7.70
C ALA A 117 7.55 -2.58 8.45
N ALA A 118 7.76 -3.88 8.23
CA ALA A 118 6.91 -4.97 8.70
C ALA A 118 7.07 -5.33 10.19
N GLY A 119 7.99 -4.70 10.92
CA GLY A 119 8.42 -5.10 12.26
C GLY A 119 9.89 -5.51 12.27
N GLY A 120 10.31 -6.29 13.26
CA GLY A 120 11.70 -6.75 13.37
C GLY A 120 11.87 -7.96 14.29
N GLY A 121 12.97 -8.68 14.16
CA GLY A 121 13.27 -9.90 14.90
C GLY A 121 12.21 -10.99 14.70
N LEU A 122 11.67 -11.53 15.78
CA LEU A 122 10.63 -12.57 15.74
C LEU A 122 9.20 -12.03 15.59
N SER A 123 9.03 -10.70 15.56
CA SER A 123 7.74 -10.02 15.49
C SER A 123 7.68 -9.18 14.22
N GLN A 124 7.44 -9.87 13.11
CA GLN A 124 7.38 -9.33 11.75
C GLN A 124 6.08 -9.74 11.05
N CYS A 125 5.63 -8.92 10.11
CA CYS A 125 4.67 -9.31 9.08
C CYS A 125 5.43 -9.94 7.89
N ILE A 126 4.96 -11.11 7.45
CA ILE A 126 5.53 -11.89 6.34
C ILE A 126 4.39 -12.26 5.38
N PRO A 127 4.66 -12.42 4.07
CA PRO A 127 5.98 -12.58 3.44
C PRO A 127 6.66 -11.23 3.16
N LEU A 128 7.93 -11.12 3.53
CA LEU A 128 8.62 -9.84 3.68
C LEU A 128 8.90 -9.16 2.34
N THR A 129 9.23 -9.97 1.34
CA THR A 129 9.59 -9.53 -0.02
C THR A 129 8.38 -8.91 -0.70
N GLU A 130 7.26 -9.63 -0.77
CA GLU A 130 6.02 -9.16 -1.36
C GLU A 130 5.52 -7.93 -0.62
N PHE A 131 5.53 -7.94 0.72
CA PHE A 131 5.14 -6.77 1.52
C PHE A 131 5.95 -5.51 1.19
N SER A 132 7.24 -5.67 0.87
CA SER A 132 8.16 -4.56 0.58
C SER A 132 8.17 -4.15 -0.90
N LEU A 133 7.72 -5.03 -1.81
CA LEU A 133 7.80 -4.88 -3.26
C LEU A 133 6.41 -4.81 -3.91
N GLY A 134 5.52 -4.02 -3.32
CA GLY A 134 4.23 -3.65 -3.92
C GLY A 134 3.05 -4.53 -3.51
N LEU A 135 3.28 -5.63 -2.79
CA LEU A 135 2.29 -6.54 -2.23
C LEU A 135 1.27 -6.99 -3.28
N THR A 136 0.07 -6.41 -3.27
CA THR A 136 -1.03 -6.74 -4.20
C THR A 136 -1.25 -5.68 -5.28
N GLY A 137 -0.31 -4.74 -5.44
CA GLY A 137 -0.34 -3.70 -6.47
C GLY A 137 -1.13 -2.44 -6.09
N ASP A 138 -1.48 -2.24 -4.82
CA ASP A 138 -2.37 -1.14 -4.41
C ASP A 138 -1.78 0.24 -4.70
N ILE A 139 -0.50 0.45 -4.38
CA ILE A 139 0.20 1.70 -4.71
C ILE A 139 0.28 1.91 -6.22
N ASN A 140 0.44 0.84 -7.01
CA ASN A 140 0.45 0.93 -8.47
C ASN A 140 -0.92 1.35 -9.02
N ALA A 141 -2.01 0.84 -8.44
CA ALA A 141 -3.36 1.24 -8.81
C ALA A 141 -3.62 2.72 -8.50
N ILE A 142 -3.18 3.21 -7.33
CA ILE A 142 -3.24 4.63 -6.96
C ILE A 142 -2.43 5.48 -7.95
N MET A 143 -1.19 5.08 -8.24
CA MET A 143 -0.31 5.75 -9.20
C MET A 143 -0.95 5.85 -10.58
N ASN A 144 -1.53 4.76 -11.09
CA ASN A 144 -2.18 4.73 -12.39
C ASN A 144 -3.42 5.62 -12.41
N ALA A 145 -4.27 5.59 -11.37
CA ALA A 145 -5.44 6.45 -11.29
C ALA A 145 -5.06 7.94 -11.27
N HIS A 146 -4.08 8.31 -10.45
CA HIS A 146 -3.56 9.68 -10.37
C HIS A 146 -2.99 10.14 -11.71
N ASN A 147 -2.12 9.35 -12.31
CA ASN A 147 -1.47 9.70 -13.56
C ASN A 147 -2.44 9.69 -14.75
N LEU A 148 -3.50 8.87 -14.73
CA LEU A 148 -4.56 8.95 -15.73
C LEU A 148 -5.32 10.27 -15.64
N ALA A 149 -5.54 10.81 -14.43
CA ALA A 149 -6.10 12.16 -14.26
C ALA A 149 -5.13 13.24 -14.80
N MET A 150 -3.82 13.09 -14.59
CA MET A 150 -2.80 13.96 -15.17
C MET A 150 -2.75 13.89 -16.70
N VAL A 151 -2.94 12.71 -17.29
CA VAL A 151 -3.07 12.55 -18.75
C VAL A 151 -4.30 13.31 -19.23
N ALA A 152 -5.46 13.11 -18.62
CA ALA A 152 -6.69 13.81 -19.00
C ALA A 152 -6.52 15.34 -18.95
N LEU A 153 -5.88 15.84 -17.89
CA LEU A 153 -5.56 17.27 -17.72
C LEU A 153 -4.63 17.78 -18.84
N THR A 154 -3.49 17.11 -19.06
CA THR A 154 -2.49 17.59 -20.03
C THR A 154 -2.98 17.47 -21.47
N SER A 155 -3.69 16.39 -21.82
CA SER A 155 -4.38 16.27 -23.12
C SER A 155 -5.40 17.39 -23.31
N ARG A 156 -6.16 17.72 -22.27
CA ARG A 156 -7.14 18.80 -22.32
C ARG A 156 -6.49 20.16 -22.60
N MET A 157 -5.38 20.46 -21.91
CA MET A 157 -4.61 21.69 -22.12
C MET A 157 -4.03 21.76 -23.55
N GLN A 158 -3.49 20.65 -24.07
CA GLN A 158 -2.97 20.58 -25.43
C GLN A 158 -4.08 20.82 -26.48
N HIS A 159 -5.25 20.21 -26.30
CA HIS A 159 -6.38 20.40 -27.22
C HIS A 159 -6.85 21.85 -27.24
N GLU A 160 -6.90 22.52 -26.08
CA GLU A 160 -7.23 23.94 -25.98
C GLU A 160 -6.17 24.83 -26.62
N PHE A 161 -4.89 24.47 -26.51
CA PHE A 161 -3.83 25.17 -27.23
C PHE A 161 -3.93 24.96 -28.75
N ASN A 162 -4.35 23.77 -29.18
CA ASN A 162 -4.31 23.39 -30.59
C ASN A 162 -5.51 23.87 -31.40
N TYR A 163 -6.68 24.00 -30.77
CA TYR A 163 -7.95 24.21 -31.44
C TYR A 163 -8.65 25.48 -30.93
N ASP A 164 -9.37 26.15 -31.82
CA ASP A 164 -10.31 27.22 -31.47
C ASP A 164 -11.63 26.65 -30.91
N ASP A 165 -12.50 27.54 -30.43
CA ASP A 165 -13.78 27.14 -29.83
C ASP A 165 -14.73 26.48 -30.83
N ALA A 166 -14.68 26.84 -32.11
CA ALA A 166 -15.48 26.22 -33.15
C ALA A 166 -15.07 24.76 -33.38
N GLN A 167 -13.77 24.47 -33.36
CA GLN A 167 -13.23 23.11 -33.47
C GLN A 167 -13.50 22.27 -32.23
N LEU A 168 -13.44 22.86 -31.03
CA LEU A 168 -13.81 22.17 -29.79
C LEU A 168 -15.32 21.85 -29.77
N ALA A 169 -16.17 22.77 -30.21
CA ALA A 169 -17.62 22.58 -30.27
C ALA A 169 -18.03 21.42 -31.20
N LYS A 170 -17.34 21.23 -32.33
CA LYS A 170 -17.55 20.06 -33.22
C LYS A 170 -17.33 18.71 -32.52
N ARG A 171 -16.59 18.69 -31.42
CA ARG A 171 -16.29 17.51 -30.59
C ARG A 171 -17.11 17.49 -29.30
N ASN A 172 -18.11 18.37 -29.18
CA ASN A 172 -18.93 18.56 -27.98
C ASN A 172 -18.09 18.93 -26.73
N LEU A 173 -17.03 19.72 -26.91
CA LEU A 173 -16.15 20.19 -25.84
C LEU A 173 -16.29 21.71 -25.65
N LYS A 174 -16.46 22.14 -24.39
CA LYS A 174 -16.41 23.56 -23.97
C LYS A 174 -15.04 23.88 -23.40
N ARG A 175 -14.35 24.93 -23.86
CA ARG A 175 -13.06 25.40 -23.32
C ARG A 175 -13.10 25.59 -21.79
N LEU A 176 -12.12 25.04 -21.09
CA LEU A 176 -11.98 25.14 -19.64
C LEU A 176 -11.04 26.28 -19.22
N ASN A 177 -10.19 26.79 -20.13
CA ASN A 177 -9.24 27.88 -19.87
C ASN A 177 -8.30 27.56 -18.71
N ILE A 178 -7.73 26.35 -18.72
CA ILE A 178 -6.79 25.90 -17.69
C ILE A 178 -5.49 26.69 -17.80
N ASN A 179 -5.06 27.32 -16.71
CA ASN A 179 -3.79 28.04 -16.67
C ASN A 179 -2.61 27.03 -16.58
N PRO A 180 -1.76 26.91 -17.62
CA PRO A 180 -0.66 25.96 -17.61
C PRO A 180 0.42 26.25 -16.56
N ASN A 181 0.47 27.48 -16.05
CA ASN A 181 1.46 27.89 -15.04
C ASN A 181 0.97 27.67 -13.60
N ASN A 182 -0.29 27.22 -13.41
CA ASN A 182 -0.89 27.05 -12.09
C ASN A 182 -1.65 25.72 -11.98
N VAL A 183 -0.95 24.63 -12.28
CA VAL A 183 -1.45 23.27 -12.04
C VAL A 183 -1.01 22.83 -10.64
N GLU A 184 -1.98 22.56 -9.76
CA GLU A 184 -1.75 22.28 -8.33
C GLU A 184 -1.24 20.86 -8.04
N MET A 185 -1.30 19.94 -9.00
CA MET A 185 -0.91 18.54 -8.83
C MET A 185 0.21 18.13 -9.80
N GLY A 186 1.17 17.37 -9.30
CA GLY A 186 2.27 16.80 -10.09
C GLY A 186 2.02 15.35 -10.49
N TRP A 187 2.84 14.83 -11.41
CA TRP A 187 2.91 13.39 -11.68
C TRP A 187 3.48 12.65 -10.47
N ILE A 188 3.04 11.41 -10.24
CA ILE A 188 3.53 10.59 -9.13
C ILE A 188 4.14 9.30 -9.64
N ILE A 189 5.15 8.83 -8.92
CA ILE A 189 5.76 7.51 -9.07
C ILE A 189 6.17 6.98 -7.70
N ASP A 190 6.13 5.66 -7.51
CA ASP A 190 6.57 5.04 -6.25
C ASP A 190 8.07 4.72 -6.25
N PHE A 191 8.90 5.67 -6.68
CA PHE A 191 10.35 5.55 -6.71
C PHE A 191 11.04 6.78 -6.12
N CYS A 192 12.20 6.59 -5.50
CA CYS A 192 13.03 7.68 -5.01
C CYS A 192 13.80 8.38 -6.15
N ALA A 193 13.09 8.97 -7.13
CA ALA A 193 13.69 9.64 -8.28
C ALA A 193 13.78 11.16 -8.07
N GLN A 194 14.85 11.62 -7.41
CA GLN A 194 15.03 13.06 -7.14
C GLN A 194 15.10 13.91 -8.42
N ALA A 195 15.55 13.33 -9.53
CA ALA A 195 15.65 13.98 -10.83
C ALA A 195 14.30 14.43 -11.40
N LEU A 196 13.17 13.90 -10.91
CA LEU A 196 11.82 14.26 -11.37
C LEU A 196 11.13 15.33 -10.51
N ARG A 197 11.81 15.90 -9.51
CA ARG A 197 11.21 16.94 -8.62
C ARG A 197 10.78 18.18 -9.39
N ASN A 198 11.58 18.62 -10.37
CA ASN A 198 11.33 19.79 -11.18
C ASN A 198 11.58 19.41 -12.64
N ILE A 199 10.50 19.31 -13.42
CA ILE A 199 10.55 18.91 -14.83
C ILE A 199 9.81 19.92 -15.69
N VAL A 200 10.24 20.03 -16.94
CA VAL A 200 9.48 20.72 -17.99
C VAL A 200 8.96 19.65 -18.96
N ILE A 201 7.65 19.64 -19.19
CA ILE A 201 6.97 18.71 -20.10
C ILE A 201 6.32 19.48 -21.25
N GLY A 202 5.83 18.78 -22.27
CA GLY A 202 5.13 19.40 -23.40
C GLY A 202 6.05 20.20 -24.34
N ILE A 203 7.34 19.87 -24.38
CA ILE A 203 8.30 20.41 -25.34
C ILE A 203 8.14 19.72 -26.71
N GLY A 204 8.51 20.39 -27.80
CA GLY A 204 8.51 19.80 -29.15
C GLY A 204 7.51 20.40 -30.15
N GLY A 205 6.76 21.43 -29.77
CA GLY A 205 5.79 22.09 -30.66
C GLY A 205 4.41 21.43 -30.63
N LYS A 206 3.63 21.67 -31.70
CA LYS A 206 2.26 21.16 -31.85
C LYS A 206 2.21 19.65 -32.06
#